data_AF-A0A0N8HZW5-F1
#
_entry.id   AF-A0A0N8HZW5-F1
#
_cell.length_a   1.000
_cell.length_b   1.000
_cell.length_c   1.000
_cell.angle_alpha   90.00
_cell.angle_beta   90.00
_cell.angle_gamma   90.00
#
_symmetry.space_group_name_H-M   'P 1'
#
loop_
_entity.id
_entity.type
_entity.pdbx_description
1 polymer ?
#
loop_
_entity_poly.entity_id
_entity_poly.type
_entity_poly.pdbx_seq_one_letter_code
_entity_poly.pdbx_strand_id
1 'polypeptide(L)'
;MVPLSTTMVGYLLAIFTGSSLLVEVVFGIPGLGRTLYDAVVAQDTNLVLGSTLFFTFVATIGNLLQDLVYTVLDPRISFEDR
;
A
#
# COMPACT_ATOMS: atom_id res chain seq x y z
N MET A 1 10.12 -17.54 13.70
CA MET A 1 9.89 -17.28 12.27
C MET A 1 8.56 -16.55 11.97
N VAL A 2 7.78 -16.17 12.99
CA VAL A 2 6.50 -15.46 12.87
C VAL A 2 6.59 -14.05 12.22
N PRO A 3 7.64 -13.23 12.47
CA PRO A 3 7.74 -11.87 11.90
C PRO A 3 7.88 -11.83 10.37
N LEU A 4 8.40 -12.90 9.77
CA LEU A 4 8.65 -12.97 8.32
C LEU A 4 7.34 -13.10 7.53
N SER A 5 6.34 -13.80 8.09
CA SER A 5 5.06 -14.01 7.40
C SER A 5 4.23 -12.73 7.30
N THR A 6 4.16 -11.94 8.38
CA THR A 6 3.40 -10.67 8.42
C THR A 6 4.11 -9.57 7.62
N THR A 7 5.44 -9.50 7.73
CA THR A 7 6.26 -8.57 6.92
C THR A 7 6.14 -8.89 5.43
N MET A 8 6.08 -10.17 5.04
CA MET A 8 5.83 -10.58 3.65
C MET A 8 4.47 -10.09 3.13
N VAL A 9 3.41 -10.15 3.94
CA VAL A 9 2.07 -9.67 3.53
C VAL A 9 2.07 -8.16 3.31
N GLY A 10 2.72 -7.39 4.19
CA GLY A 10 2.91 -5.95 4.03
C GLY A 10 3.68 -5.58 2.76
N TYR A 11 4.79 -6.26 2.51
CA TYR A 11 5.56 -6.08 1.28
C TYR A 11 4.76 -6.43 0.03
N LEU A 12 4.00 -7.53 0.05
CA LEU A 12 3.14 -7.90 -1.08
C LEU A 12 2.09 -6.81 -1.33
N LEU A 13 1.41 -6.30 -0.30
CA LEU A 13 0.46 -5.19 -0.44
C LEU A 13 1.10 -3.93 -1.03
N ALA A 14 2.29 -3.58 -0.57
CA ALA A 14 3.05 -2.44 -1.10
C ALA A 14 3.47 -2.67 -2.56
N ILE A 15 3.95 -3.88 -2.89
CA ILE A 15 4.32 -4.27 -4.24
C ILE A 15 3.10 -4.25 -5.15
N PHE A 16 1.96 -4.83 -4.76
CA PHE A 16 0.74 -4.84 -5.58
C PHE A 16 0.27 -3.42 -5.88
N THR A 17 0.25 -2.54 -4.87
CA THR A 17 -0.17 -1.15 -5.05
C THR A 17 0.78 -0.38 -5.97
N GLY A 18 2.10 -0.59 -5.82
CA GLY A 18 3.11 0.08 -6.66
C GLY A 18 3.24 -0.50 -8.08
N SER A 19 3.13 -1.82 -8.23
CA SER A 19 3.24 -2.51 -9.52
C SER A 19 1.97 -2.46 -10.36
N SER A 20 0.79 -2.22 -9.75
CA SER A 20 -0.45 -1.93 -10.47
C SER A 20 -0.28 -0.74 -11.43
N LEU A 21 0.45 0.30 -11.00
CA LEU A 21 0.75 1.49 -11.79
C LEU A 21 1.48 1.15 -13.10
N LEU A 22 2.52 0.32 -12.99
CA LEU A 22 3.35 -0.09 -14.11
C LEU A 22 2.58 -1.00 -15.08
N VAL A 23 1.78 -1.93 -14.55
CA VAL A 23 0.94 -2.83 -15.35
C VAL A 23 -0.17 -2.05 -16.07
N GLU A 24 -0.84 -1.12 -15.40
CA GLU A 24 -1.91 -0.31 -16.00
C GLU A 24 -1.39 0.57 -17.15
N VAL A 25 -0.22 1.18 -16.98
CA VAL A 25 0.41 2.03 -18.00
C VAL A 25 0.89 1.21 -19.19
N VAL A 26 1.56 0.08 -18.95
CA VAL A 26 2.12 -0.76 -20.03
C VAL A 26 1.03 -1.49 -20.83
N PHE A 27 0.01 -2.02 -20.16
CA PHE A 27 -1.06 -2.78 -20.82
C PHE A 27 -2.28 -1.92 -21.21
N GLY A 28 -2.25 -0.62 -20.92
CA GLY A 28 -3.34 0.31 -21.27
C GLY A 28 -4.66 0.04 -20.53
N ILE A 29 -4.60 -0.62 -19.37
CA ILE A 29 -5.77 -0.94 -18.56
C ILE A 29 -6.22 0.33 -17.83
N PRO A 30 -7.52 0.68 -17.84
CA PRO A 30 -8.01 1.83 -17.09
C PRO A 30 -7.94 1.53 -15.58
N GLY A 31 -7.16 2.32 -14.85
CA GLY A 31 -7.02 2.21 -13.40
C GLY A 31 -6.44 3.47 -12.75
N LEU A 32 -6.42 3.46 -11.41
CA LEU A 32 -6.00 4.61 -10.58
C LEU A 32 -4.53 4.97 -10.79
N GLY A 33 -3.69 3.97 -11.07
CA GLY A 33 -2.28 4.17 -11.32
C GLY A 33 -2.02 4.88 -12.64
N ARG A 34 -2.75 4.48 -13.69
CA ARG A 34 -2.70 5.18 -14.98
C ARG A 34 -3.27 6.60 -14.90
N THR A 35 -4.35 6.82 -14.16
CA THR A 35 -4.87 8.18 -13.94
C THR A 35 -3.84 9.09 -13.26
N LEU A 36 -3.06 8.55 -12.33
CA LEU A 36 -1.98 9.29 -11.68
C LEU A 36 -0.86 9.64 -12.67
N TYR A 37 -0.48 8.69 -13.54
CA TYR A 37 0.48 8.93 -14.61
C TYR A 37 0.01 10.02 -15.58
N ASP A 38 -1.23 9.93 -16.05
CA ASP A 38 -1.81 10.90 -16.98
C ASP A 38 -1.89 12.30 -16.33
N ALA A 39 -2.21 12.37 -15.03
CA ALA A 39 -2.22 13.62 -14.26
C ALA A 39 -0.82 14.28 -14.16
N VAL A 40 0.22 13.47 -13.95
CA VAL A 40 1.61 13.95 -13.92
C VAL A 40 2.02 14.49 -15.28
N VAL A 41 1.69 13.78 -16.37
CA VAL A 41 2.00 14.21 -17.74
C VAL A 41 1.24 15.48 -18.11
N ALA A 42 -0.02 15.61 -17.69
CA ALA A 42 -0.85 16.80 -17.90
C ALA A 42 -0.50 17.98 -16.96
N GLN A 43 0.46 17.81 -16.04
CA GLN A 43 0.81 18.78 -14.99
C GLN A 43 -0.38 19.21 -14.11
N ASP A 44 -1.41 18.36 -14.01
CA ASP A 44 -2.56 18.61 -13.15
C ASP A 44 -2.17 18.31 -11.69
N THR A 45 -1.64 19.33 -11.03
CA THR A 45 -1.11 19.21 -9.66
C THR A 45 -2.21 18.85 -8.66
N ASN A 46 -3.45 19.29 -8.89
CA ASN A 46 -4.57 18.96 -8.00
C ASN A 46 -4.90 17.47 -8.08
N LEU A 47 -4.96 16.92 -9.29
CA LEU A 47 -5.25 15.50 -9.49
C LEU A 47 -4.12 14.62 -8.95
N VAL A 48 -2.85 14.98 -9.21
CA VAL A 48 -1.67 14.28 -8.67
C VAL A 48 -1.67 14.25 -7.14
N LEU A 49 -1.94 15.38 -6.49
CA LEU A 49 -2.00 15.45 -5.03
C LEU A 49 -3.15 14.62 -4.48
N GLY A 50 -4.34 14.72 -5.08
CA GLY A 50 -5.52 13.96 -4.65
C GLY A 50 -5.32 12.45 -4.77
N SER A 51 -4.76 11.98 -5.88
CA SER A 51 -4.49 10.56 -6.09
C SER A 51 -3.35 10.05 -5.22
N THR A 52 -2.30 10.85 -4.97
CA THR A 52 -1.22 10.49 -4.04
C THR A 52 -1.75 10.34 -2.62
N LEU A 53 -2.58 11.28 -2.15
CA LEU A 53 -3.24 11.18 -0.84
C LEU A 53 -4.11 9.92 -0.74
N PHE A 54 -4.84 9.57 -1.80
CA PHE A 54 -5.63 8.34 -1.82
C PHE A 54 -4.75 7.09 -1.69
N PHE A 55 -3.66 7.00 -2.45
CA PHE A 55 -2.70 5.89 -2.35
C PHE A 55 -2.06 5.81 -0.96
N THR A 56 -1.63 6.94 -0.39
CA THR A 56 -1.10 6.99 0.97
C THR A 56 -2.12 6.56 2.00
N PHE A 57 -3.38 7.00 1.88
CA PHE A 57 -4.45 6.61 2.79
C PHE A 57 -4.67 5.09 2.76
N VAL A 58 -4.78 4.49 1.58
CA VAL A 58 -4.93 3.03 1.43
C VAL A 58 -3.71 2.29 2.01
N ALA A 59 -2.50 2.79 1.76
CA ALA A 59 -1.28 2.20 2.32
C ALA A 59 -1.25 2.29 3.85
N THR A 60 -1.65 3.42 4.44
CA THR A 60 -1.73 3.59 5.89
C THR A 60 -2.77 2.65 6.51
N ILE A 61 -3.94 2.50 5.88
CA ILE A 61 -4.96 1.52 6.32
C ILE A 61 -4.42 0.10 6.23
N GLY A 62 -3.68 -0.23 5.16
CA GLY A 62 -3.02 -1.54 5.02
C GLY A 62 -2.00 -1.81 6.12
N ASN A 63 -1.19 -0.80 6.49
CA ASN A 63 -0.27 -0.91 7.61
C ASN A 63 -1.01 -1.04 8.96
N LEU A 64 -2.09 -0.28 9.17
CA LEU A 64 -2.90 -0.42 10.38
C LEU A 64 -3.55 -1.81 10.49
N LEU A 65 -4.04 -2.36 9.37
CA LEU A 65 -4.55 -3.72 9.31
C LEU A 65 -3.44 -4.74 9.61
N GLN A 66 -2.22 -4.50 9.14
CA GLN A 66 -1.07 -5.32 9.47
C GLN A 66 -0.79 -5.32 10.99
N ASP A 67 -0.83 -4.15 11.63
CA ASP A 67 -0.64 -4.00 13.08
C ASP A 67 -1.77 -4.67 13.89
N LEU A 68 -3.01 -4.58 13.41
CA LEU A 68 -4.15 -5.24 14.03
C LEU A 68 -4.06 -6.77 13.89
N VAL A 69 -3.75 -7.26 12.69
CA VAL A 69 -3.54 -8.69 12.43
C VAL A 69 -2.38 -9.19 13.27
N TYR A 70 -1.31 -8.41 13.44
CA TYR A 70 -0.21 -8.72 14.34
C TYR A 70 -0.67 -8.91 15.80
N THR A 71 -1.49 -8.00 16.32
CA THR A 71 -2.05 -8.07 17.68
C THR A 71 -2.92 -9.32 17.89
N VAL A 72 -3.67 -9.74 16.86
CA VAL A 72 -4.58 -10.90 16.93
C VAL A 72 -3.86 -12.24 16.72
N LEU A 73 -2.88 -12.28 15.81
CA LEU A 73 -2.11 -13.50 15.53
C LEU A 73 -1.12 -13.84 16.65
N ASP A 74 -0.64 -12.84 17.40
CA ASP A 74 0.34 -13.03 18.45
C ASP A 74 -0.17 -12.61 19.84
N PRO A 75 -0.84 -13.50 20.59
CA PRO A 75 -1.17 -13.28 22.00
C PRO A 75 0.04 -13.52 22.95
N ARG A 76 1.27 -13.72 22.44
CA ARG A 76 2.48 -13.97 23.25
C ARG A 76 3.45 -12.79 23.32
N ILE A 77 3.20 -11.70 22.62
CA ILE A 77 3.82 -10.40 22.88
C ILE A 77 3.21 -9.78 24.15
N SER A 78 3.42 -10.46 25.27
CA SER A 78 3.35 -9.80 26.57
C SER A 78 4.42 -8.71 26.58
N PHE A 79 4.06 -7.50 27.00
CA PHE A 79 5.00 -6.45 27.41
C PHE A 79 5.69 -6.84 28.73
N GLU A 80 6.21 -8.05 28.80
CA GLU A 80 6.87 -8.60 29.97
C GLU A 80 8.02 -9.49 29.48
N ASP A 81 9.09 -8.82 29.05
CA ASP A 81 10.40 -9.12 29.61
C ASP A 81 11.33 -7.92 29.40
N ARG A 82 11.32 -7.07 30.44
CA ARG A 82 12.42 -6.23 30.97
C ARG A 82 13.20 -5.33 30.01
#